data_AF-A0A3L7VQG3-F1
#
_entry.id   AF-A0A3L7VQG3-F1
#
_cell.length_a   1.000
_cell.length_b   1.000
_cell.length_c   1.000
_cell.angle_alpha   90.00
_cell.angle_beta   90.00
_cell.angle_gamma   90.00
#
_symmetry.space_group_name_H-M   'P 1'
#
loop_
_entity.id
_entity.type
_entity.pdbx_description
1 polymer ?
#
loop_
_entity_poly.entity_id
_entity_poly.type
_entity_poly.pdbx_seq_one_letter_code
_entity_poly.pdbx_strand_id
1 'polypeptide(L)'
;MTQVELADRTGLHIKTINEIINGKAPLTPATALLLEPIFDRSARFWMALEQGYQDRAARRTRQQHIATHHDWLKRFPINAMHQRGLLPNTRDMQTIGVALLAFFGIGTFEAWKTFWHPVPATVTCQHAPQPTPSPEHLSVWLREGQRASEHRECPPFDAAKLKATIPLLRQLTTQAPTEFWPTLETLCANAGVL
;
A
#
# COMPACT_ATOMS: atom_id res chain seq x y z
N MET A 1 13.63 -38.37 -23.52
CA MET A 1 12.27 -38.66 -23.06
C MET A 1 11.30 -37.75 -23.78
N THR A 2 10.28 -38.32 -24.42
CA THR A 2 9.24 -37.52 -25.11
C THR A 2 8.16 -37.05 -24.13
N GLN A 3 7.32 -36.09 -24.51
CA GLN A 3 6.18 -35.63 -23.69
C GLN A 3 5.15 -36.73 -23.46
N VAL A 4 4.96 -37.61 -24.44
CA VAL A 4 4.11 -38.81 -24.35
C VAL A 4 4.68 -39.77 -23.31
N GLU A 5 5.98 -40.09 -23.41
CA GLU A 5 6.65 -41.00 -22.47
C GLU A 5 6.65 -40.46 -21.03
N LEU A 6 6.74 -39.15 -20.85
CA LEU A 6 6.62 -38.52 -19.53
C LEU A 6 5.19 -38.60 -18.98
N ALA A 7 4.18 -38.40 -19.83
CA ALA A 7 2.78 -38.54 -19.44
C ALA A 7 2.49 -39.97 -18.95
N ASP A 8 2.96 -40.97 -19.70
CA ASP A 8 2.81 -42.38 -19.32
C ASP A 8 3.50 -42.71 -17.99
N ARG A 9 4.70 -42.19 -17.76
CA ARG A 9 5.46 -42.41 -16.51
C ARG A 9 4.88 -41.70 -15.28
N THR A 10 4.23 -40.55 -15.48
CA THR A 10 3.60 -39.79 -14.39
C THR A 10 2.14 -40.19 -14.15
N GLY A 11 1.51 -40.90 -15.09
CA GLY A 11 0.07 -41.17 -15.07
C GLY A 11 -0.78 -39.91 -15.31
N LEU A 12 -0.18 -38.81 -15.75
CA LEU A 12 -0.87 -37.57 -16.08
C LEU A 12 -1.30 -37.56 -17.55
N HIS A 13 -2.37 -36.84 -17.86
CA HIS A 13 -2.78 -36.65 -19.24
C HIS A 13 -1.72 -35.84 -20.01
N ILE A 14 -1.42 -36.21 -21.25
CA ILE A 14 -0.40 -35.54 -22.09
C ILE A 14 -0.63 -34.03 -22.22
N LYS A 15 -1.89 -33.60 -22.26
CA LYS A 15 -2.27 -32.18 -22.25
C LYS A 15 -1.72 -31.44 -21.04
N THR A 16 -1.77 -32.03 -19.85
CA THR A 16 -1.27 -31.42 -18.61
C THR A 16 0.24 -31.24 -18.66
N ILE A 17 0.97 -32.26 -19.13
CA ILE A 17 2.43 -32.17 -19.34
C ILE A 17 2.76 -31.06 -20.36
N ASN A 18 2.00 -30.98 -21.45
CA ASN A 18 2.19 -29.94 -22.46
C ASN A 18 1.90 -28.54 -21.92
N GLU A 19 0.88 -28.37 -21.08
CA GLU A 19 0.55 -27.08 -20.47
C GLU A 19 1.61 -26.65 -19.46
N ILE A 20 2.18 -27.58 -18.68
CA ILE A 20 3.30 -27.30 -17.76
C ILE A 20 4.54 -26.87 -18.56
N ILE A 21 4.91 -27.62 -19.61
CA ILE A 21 6.09 -27.30 -20.44
C ILE A 21 5.95 -25.94 -21.13
N ASN A 22 4.74 -25.59 -21.56
CA ASN A 22 4.46 -24.29 -22.18
C ASN A 22 4.23 -23.15 -21.17
N GLY A 23 4.33 -23.41 -19.86
CA GLY A 23 4.10 -22.42 -18.80
C GLY A 23 2.65 -21.92 -18.71
N LYS A 24 1.67 -22.70 -19.22
CA LYS A 24 0.24 -22.41 -19.15
C LYS A 24 -0.40 -22.93 -17.86
N ALA A 25 0.09 -24.07 -17.35
CA ALA A 25 -0.35 -24.65 -16.09
C ALA A 25 0.78 -24.57 -15.06
N PRO A 26 0.48 -24.19 -13.80
CA PRO A 26 1.46 -24.17 -12.73
C PRO A 26 1.86 -25.59 -12.33
N LEU A 27 3.09 -25.75 -11.84
CA LEU A 27 3.54 -26.99 -11.24
C LEU A 27 3.00 -27.10 -9.81
N THR A 28 2.21 -28.14 -9.53
CA THR A 28 1.60 -28.35 -8.21
C THR A 28 2.47 -29.26 -7.35
N PRO A 29 2.30 -29.27 -6.01
CA PRO A 29 3.03 -30.21 -5.15
C PRO A 29 2.82 -31.67 -5.54
N ALA A 30 1.62 -32.03 -5.99
CA ALA A 30 1.31 -33.38 -6.45
C ALA A 30 2.08 -33.74 -7.73
N THR A 31 2.14 -32.84 -8.72
CA THR A 31 2.92 -33.09 -9.94
C THR A 31 4.42 -33.09 -9.65
N ALA A 32 4.90 -32.27 -8.71
CA ALA A 32 6.28 -32.25 -8.26
C ALA A 32 6.73 -33.61 -7.70
N LEU A 33 5.89 -34.27 -6.88
CA LEU A 33 6.16 -35.61 -6.33
C LEU A 33 6.23 -36.69 -7.42
N LEU A 34 5.39 -36.59 -8.45
CA LEU A 34 5.42 -37.53 -9.59
C LEU A 34 6.71 -37.39 -10.41
N LEU A 35 7.30 -36.19 -10.45
CA LEU A 35 8.55 -35.92 -11.17
C LEU A 35 9.80 -36.36 -10.40
N GLU A 36 9.72 -36.51 -9.07
CA GLU A 36 10.84 -36.93 -8.22
C GLU A 36 11.54 -38.21 -8.71
N PRO A 37 10.83 -39.37 -8.80
CA PRO A 37 11.47 -40.62 -9.19
C PRO A 37 11.89 -40.64 -10.67
N ILE A 38 11.35 -39.77 -11.51
CA ILE A 38 11.62 -39.74 -12.96
C ILE A 38 12.91 -38.98 -13.27
N PHE A 39 13.15 -37.88 -12.55
CA PHE A 39 14.26 -36.96 -12.83
C PHE A 39 15.34 -36.93 -11.73
N ASP A 40 15.18 -37.73 -10.66
CA ASP A 40 16.09 -37.76 -9.51
C ASP A 40 16.30 -36.37 -8.89
N ARG A 41 15.21 -35.61 -8.80
CA ARG A 41 15.17 -34.27 -8.21
C ARG A 41 13.97 -34.14 -7.30
N SER A 42 14.20 -33.78 -6.04
CA SER A 42 13.13 -33.59 -5.05
C SER A 42 12.01 -32.66 -5.55
N ALA A 43 10.79 -32.88 -5.10
CA ALA A 43 9.62 -32.05 -5.32
C ALA A 43 9.87 -30.64 -4.81
N ARG A 44 10.64 -30.52 -3.71
CA ARG A 44 11.11 -29.23 -3.19
C ARG A 44 11.91 -28.44 -4.23
N PHE A 45 12.75 -29.09 -5.03
CA PHE A 45 13.50 -28.44 -6.11
C PHE A 45 12.54 -27.87 -7.17
N TRP A 46 11.56 -28.67 -7.61
CA TRP A 46 10.56 -28.24 -8.58
C TRP A 46 9.68 -27.10 -8.06
N MET A 47 9.23 -27.20 -6.80
CA MET A 47 8.44 -26.16 -6.16
C MET A 47 9.22 -24.85 -5.99
N ALA A 48 10.54 -24.91 -5.72
CA ALA A 48 11.37 -23.71 -5.66
C ALA A 48 11.47 -22.99 -7.02
N LEU A 49 11.54 -23.75 -8.12
CA LEU A 49 11.52 -23.18 -9.47
C LEU A 49 10.18 -22.52 -9.79
N GLU A 50 9.07 -23.20 -9.48
CA GLU A 50 7.71 -22.69 -9.66
C GLU A 50 7.50 -21.40 -8.86
N GLN A 51 7.86 -21.41 -7.57
CA GLN A 51 7.74 -20.23 -6.72
C GLN A 51 8.55 -19.05 -7.26
N GLY A 52 9.78 -19.30 -7.73
CA GLY A 52 10.61 -18.28 -8.36
C GLY A 52 10.01 -17.72 -9.66
N TYR A 53 9.36 -18.57 -10.46
CA TYR A 53 8.64 -18.13 -11.66
C TYR A 53 7.44 -17.25 -11.29
N GLN A 54 6.58 -17.72 -10.37
CA GLN A 54 5.37 -17.02 -9.96
C GLN A 54 5.67 -15.66 -9.33
N ASP A 55 6.70 -15.56 -8.47
CA ASP A 55 7.13 -14.28 -7.90
C ASP A 55 7.56 -13.28 -8.99
N ARG A 56 8.37 -13.71 -9.97
CA ARG A 56 8.78 -12.85 -11.09
C ARG A 56 7.61 -12.44 -11.99
N ALA A 57 6.70 -13.36 -12.26
CA ALA A 57 5.49 -13.10 -13.05
C ALA A 57 4.61 -12.06 -12.35
N ALA A 58 4.32 -12.25 -11.07
CA ALA A 58 3.53 -11.32 -10.26
C ALA A 58 4.19 -9.92 -10.17
N ARG A 59 5.50 -9.85 -9.98
CA ARG A 59 6.25 -8.57 -9.99
C ARG A 59 6.15 -7.87 -11.34
N ARG A 60 6.27 -8.61 -12.44
CA ARG A 60 6.12 -8.05 -13.80
C ARG A 60 4.72 -7.51 -14.03
N THR A 61 3.68 -8.26 -13.64
CA THR A 61 2.29 -7.79 -13.73
C THR A 61 2.08 -6.51 -12.92
N ARG A 62 2.63 -6.44 -11.70
CA ARG A 62 2.58 -5.22 -10.88
C ARG A 62 3.28 -4.04 -11.55
N GLN A 63 4.47 -4.24 -12.13
CA GLN A 63 5.20 -3.19 -12.84
C GLN A 63 4.42 -2.66 -14.05
N GLN A 64 3.80 -3.58 -14.81
CA GLN A 64 2.94 -3.22 -15.94
C GLN A 64 1.72 -2.43 -15.47
N HIS A 65 1.06 -2.87 -14.40
CA HIS A 65 -0.10 -2.16 -13.84
C HIS A 65 0.28 -0.76 -13.37
N ILE A 66 1.42 -0.58 -12.68
CA ILE A 66 1.93 0.74 -12.32
C ILE A 66 2.23 1.58 -13.56
N ALA A 67 2.84 0.99 -14.59
CA ALA A 67 3.14 1.68 -15.85
C ALA A 67 1.89 2.25 -16.52
N THR A 68 0.80 1.48 -16.55
CA THR A 68 -0.50 1.93 -17.08
C THR A 68 -1.09 3.10 -16.28
N HIS A 69 -0.70 3.27 -15.03
CA HIS A 69 -1.22 4.30 -14.11
C HIS A 69 -0.25 5.45 -13.85
N HIS A 70 0.77 5.66 -14.70
CA HIS A 70 1.72 6.77 -14.56
C HIS A 70 1.06 8.14 -14.49
N ASP A 71 -0.01 8.37 -15.26
CA ASP A 71 -0.70 9.66 -15.23
C ASP A 71 -1.44 9.91 -13.92
N TRP A 72 -1.91 8.86 -13.26
CA TRP A 72 -2.47 8.98 -11.93
C TRP A 72 -1.39 9.34 -10.90
N LEU A 73 -0.20 8.73 -10.97
CA LEU A 73 0.92 9.06 -10.07
C LEU A 73 1.34 10.53 -10.14
N LYS A 74 1.31 11.13 -11.35
CA LYS A 74 1.65 12.55 -11.56
C LYS A 74 0.70 13.52 -10.87
N ARG A 75 -0.52 13.09 -10.49
CA ARG A 75 -1.50 13.94 -9.79
C ARG A 75 -1.15 14.15 -8.31
N PHE A 76 -0.26 13.34 -7.76
CA PHE A 76 0.17 13.46 -6.36
C PHE A 76 1.25 14.54 -6.18
N PRO A 77 1.35 15.14 -4.98
CA PRO A 77 2.41 16.06 -4.63
C PRO A 77 3.75 15.35 -4.38
N ILE A 78 4.28 14.62 -5.38
CA ILE A 78 5.49 13.78 -5.24
C ILE A 78 6.69 14.57 -4.73
N ASN A 79 6.90 15.79 -5.25
CA ASN A 79 8.01 16.65 -4.81
C ASN A 79 7.91 17.02 -3.32
N ALA A 80 6.71 17.38 -2.83
CA ALA A 80 6.51 17.70 -1.42
C ALA A 80 6.68 16.46 -0.55
N MET A 81 6.24 15.29 -1.03
CA MET A 81 6.43 14.02 -0.33
C MET A 81 7.91 13.64 -0.21
N HIS A 82 8.75 13.90 -1.24
CA HIS A 82 10.20 13.73 -1.13
C HIS A 82 10.83 14.67 -0.10
N GLN A 83 10.46 15.96 -0.11
CA GLN A 83 10.97 16.95 0.84
C GLN A 83 10.65 16.59 2.30
N ARG A 84 9.50 15.94 2.53
CA ARG A 84 9.05 15.49 3.85
C ARG A 84 9.55 14.07 4.20
N GLY A 85 10.37 13.45 3.36
CA GLY A 85 10.90 12.10 3.59
C GLY A 85 9.86 10.98 3.54
N LEU A 86 8.69 11.23 2.94
CA LEU A 86 7.58 10.27 2.87
C LEU A 86 7.77 9.23 1.77
N LEU A 87 8.56 9.56 0.74
CA LEU A 87 8.87 8.71 -0.41
C LEU A 87 10.39 8.63 -0.63
N PRO A 88 10.92 7.50 -1.15
CA PRO A 88 12.34 7.37 -1.46
C PRO A 88 12.78 8.40 -2.51
N ASN A 89 13.96 9.02 -2.33
CA ASN A 89 14.47 10.03 -3.26
C ASN A 89 14.97 9.38 -4.57
N THR A 90 14.04 9.12 -5.49
CA THR A 90 14.31 8.50 -6.79
C THR A 90 13.43 9.14 -7.86
N ARG A 91 13.86 9.04 -9.12
CA ARG A 91 13.07 9.44 -10.29
C ARG A 91 12.36 8.27 -10.97
N ASP A 92 12.63 7.04 -10.51
CA ASP A 92 11.99 5.85 -11.06
C ASP A 92 10.51 5.80 -10.64
N MET A 93 9.64 5.96 -11.64
CA MET A 93 8.19 5.95 -11.45
C MET A 93 7.68 4.61 -10.91
N GLN A 94 8.36 3.50 -11.20
CA GLN A 94 8.00 2.19 -10.65
C GLN A 94 8.22 2.15 -9.15
N THR A 95 9.42 2.54 -8.70
CA THR A 95 9.75 2.64 -7.28
C THR A 95 8.84 3.64 -6.55
N ILE A 96 8.56 4.80 -7.16
CA ILE A 96 7.63 5.80 -6.59
C ILE A 96 6.22 5.20 -6.44
N GLY A 97 5.69 4.53 -7.47
CA GLY A 97 4.36 3.93 -7.42
C GLY A 97 4.24 2.85 -6.33
N VAL A 98 5.25 1.99 -6.20
CA VAL A 98 5.31 0.99 -5.12
C VAL A 98 5.34 1.67 -3.75
N ALA A 99 6.19 2.68 -3.57
CA ALA A 99 6.32 3.41 -2.32
C ALA A 99 5.04 4.19 -1.96
N LEU A 100 4.34 4.74 -2.95
CA LEU A 100 3.07 5.44 -2.75
C LEU A 100 1.97 4.50 -2.27
N LEU A 101 1.84 3.33 -2.92
CA LEU A 101 0.90 2.29 -2.47
C LEU A 101 1.21 1.83 -1.02
N ALA A 102 2.49 1.66 -0.70
CA ALA A 102 2.93 1.33 0.66
C ALA A 102 2.62 2.47 1.66
N PHE A 103 2.83 3.72 1.28
CA PHE A 103 2.51 4.91 2.09
C PHE A 103 1.03 4.92 2.48
N PHE A 104 0.15 4.63 1.53
CA PHE A 104 -1.30 4.54 1.75
C PHE A 104 -1.77 3.23 2.39
N GLY A 105 -0.89 2.23 2.54
CA GLY A 105 -1.25 0.92 3.10
C GLY A 105 -2.17 0.08 2.21
N ILE A 106 -2.11 0.25 0.90
CA ILE A 106 -3.01 -0.38 -0.08
C ILE A 106 -2.26 -1.20 -1.12
N GLY A 107 -2.92 -2.22 -1.67
CA GLY A 107 -2.32 -3.12 -2.67
C GLY A 107 -2.38 -2.62 -4.11
N THR A 108 -3.39 -1.81 -4.47
CA THR A 108 -3.65 -1.38 -5.85
C THR A 108 -4.19 0.05 -5.93
N PHE A 109 -4.15 0.63 -7.14
CA PHE A 109 -4.71 1.94 -7.43
C PHE A 109 -6.24 1.97 -7.28
N GLU A 110 -6.92 0.90 -7.67
CA GLU A 110 -8.36 0.77 -7.55
C GLU A 110 -8.79 0.82 -6.08
N ALA A 111 -8.01 0.18 -5.19
CA ALA A 111 -8.22 0.30 -3.76
C ALA A 111 -8.08 1.75 -3.28
N TRP A 112 -7.12 2.54 -3.82
CA TRP A 112 -7.05 3.97 -3.51
C TRP A 112 -8.33 4.72 -3.89
N LYS A 113 -8.87 4.46 -5.09
CA LYS A 113 -10.12 5.07 -5.55
C LYS A 113 -11.31 4.73 -4.67
N THR A 114 -11.37 3.51 -4.13
CA THR A 114 -12.47 3.10 -3.26
C THR A 114 -12.32 3.65 -1.84
N PHE A 115 -11.12 3.60 -1.27
CA PHE A 115 -10.90 3.92 0.14
C PHE A 115 -10.52 5.37 0.39
N TRP A 116 -9.63 5.96 -0.42
CA TRP A 116 -9.04 7.27 -0.14
C TRP A 116 -9.66 8.41 -0.95
N HIS A 117 -10.10 8.16 -2.19
CA HIS A 117 -10.74 9.19 -3.00
C HIS A 117 -12.03 9.79 -2.40
N PRO A 118 -12.95 9.03 -1.75
CA PRO A 118 -14.16 9.63 -1.19
C PRO A 118 -13.91 10.35 0.15
N VAL A 119 -12.83 10.05 0.86
CA VAL A 119 -12.57 10.57 2.21
C VAL A 119 -12.50 12.11 2.23
N PRO A 120 -11.79 12.79 1.31
CA PRO A 120 -11.81 14.24 1.22
C PRO A 120 -13.20 14.88 1.12
N ALA A 121 -14.18 14.20 0.50
CA ALA A 121 -15.55 14.71 0.39
C ALA A 121 -16.34 14.57 1.71
N THR A 122 -15.92 13.69 2.61
CA THR A 122 -16.54 13.49 3.93
C THR A 122 -15.98 14.42 5.01
N VAL A 123 -14.76 14.94 4.81
CA VAL A 123 -14.12 15.86 5.76
C VAL A 123 -14.57 17.29 5.45
N THR A 124 -15.50 17.82 6.25
CA THR A 124 -15.99 19.19 6.13
C THR A 124 -14.96 20.15 6.73
N CYS A 125 -14.11 20.72 5.88
CA CYS A 125 -13.19 21.78 6.27
C CYS A 125 -13.87 23.13 6.00
N GLN A 126 -14.16 23.94 7.03
CA GLN A 126 -14.67 25.29 6.82
C GLN A 126 -13.51 26.19 6.35
N HIS A 127 -13.38 26.36 5.04
CA HIS A 127 -12.45 27.32 4.42
C HIS A 127 -13.22 28.40 3.66
N ALA A 128 -12.60 29.58 3.55
CA ALA A 128 -13.00 30.61 2.59
C ALA A 128 -13.08 30.00 1.17
N PRO A 129 -13.87 30.55 0.22
CA PRO A 129 -14.08 29.96 -1.10
C PRO A 129 -12.76 29.93 -1.88
N GLN A 130 -12.06 28.81 -1.77
CA GLN A 130 -10.85 28.47 -2.50
C GLN A 130 -11.16 27.33 -3.48
N PRO A 131 -10.39 27.18 -4.57
CA PRO A 131 -10.54 26.03 -5.46
C PRO A 131 -10.49 24.73 -4.65
N THR A 132 -11.37 23.79 -4.98
CA THR A 132 -11.45 22.50 -4.29
C THR A 132 -10.07 21.84 -4.31
N PRO A 133 -9.49 21.50 -3.14
CA PRO A 133 -8.17 20.90 -3.13
C PRO A 133 -8.27 19.54 -3.82
N SER A 134 -7.25 19.19 -4.64
CA SER A 134 -7.28 17.91 -5.33
C SER A 134 -7.35 16.75 -4.32
N PRO A 135 -8.18 15.72 -4.59
CA PRO A 135 -8.37 14.61 -3.66
C PRO A 135 -7.06 13.86 -3.39
N GLU A 136 -6.15 13.83 -4.36
CA GLU A 136 -4.81 13.26 -4.19
C GLU A 136 -4.02 13.99 -3.09
N HIS A 137 -3.96 15.32 -3.13
CA HIS A 137 -3.21 16.09 -2.15
C HIS A 137 -3.82 15.98 -0.74
N LEU A 138 -5.15 16.03 -0.64
CA LEU A 138 -5.85 15.86 0.64
C LEU A 138 -5.63 14.46 1.21
N SER A 139 -5.69 13.41 0.38
CA SER A 139 -5.45 12.05 0.84
C SER A 139 -4.04 11.88 1.41
N VAL A 140 -3.02 12.51 0.81
CA VAL A 140 -1.64 12.50 1.33
C VAL A 140 -1.58 13.14 2.69
N TRP A 141 -2.16 14.33 2.84
CA TRP A 141 -2.15 15.07 4.11
C TRP A 141 -2.87 14.30 5.22
N LEU A 142 -4.04 13.74 4.93
CA LEU A 142 -4.80 12.91 5.88
C LEU A 142 -4.02 11.66 6.29
N ARG A 143 -3.41 10.95 5.33
CA ARG A 143 -2.63 9.75 5.63
C ARG A 143 -1.37 10.08 6.44
N GLU A 144 -0.72 11.22 6.17
CA GLU A 144 0.41 11.68 6.97
C GLU A 144 -0.01 11.91 8.42
N GLY A 145 -1.14 12.59 8.66
CA GLY A 145 -1.70 12.77 10.00
C GLY A 145 -2.01 11.45 10.70
N GLN A 146 -2.64 10.50 9.99
CA GLN A 146 -2.91 9.17 10.53
C GLN A 146 -1.63 8.43 10.94
N ARG A 147 -0.57 8.48 10.11
CA ARG A 147 0.71 7.82 10.42
C ARG A 147 1.44 8.47 11.59
N ALA A 148 1.31 9.79 11.73
CA ALA A 148 1.87 10.52 12.86
C ALA A 148 1.15 10.17 14.18
N SER A 149 -0.16 9.90 14.13
CA SER A 149 -0.94 9.51 15.31
C SER A 149 -0.86 8.03 15.65
N GLU A 150 -0.58 7.13 14.69
CA GLU A 150 -0.43 5.67 14.89
C GLU A 150 0.58 5.32 16.00
N HIS A 151 1.56 6.17 16.28
CA HIS A 151 2.62 5.93 17.28
C HIS A 151 2.38 6.67 18.61
N ARG A 152 1.24 7.35 18.77
CA ARG A 152 0.93 8.14 19.96
C ARG A 152 -0.20 7.48 20.74
N GLU A 153 0.06 7.20 22.01
CA GLU A 153 -0.98 6.75 22.93
C GLU A 153 -1.83 7.95 23.35
N CYS A 154 -3.15 7.81 23.24
CA CYS A 154 -4.12 8.82 23.60
C CYS A 154 -5.31 8.16 24.29
N PRO A 155 -5.87 8.74 25.37
CA PRO A 155 -7.11 8.26 25.96
C PRO A 155 -8.27 8.29 24.94
N PRO A 156 -9.36 7.55 25.19
CA PRO A 156 -10.53 7.60 24.31
C PRO A 156 -11.10 9.03 24.26
N PHE A 157 -11.61 9.40 23.08
CA PHE A 157 -12.18 10.71 22.83
C PHE A 157 -13.31 11.06 23.82
N ASP A 158 -13.18 12.23 24.45
CA ASP A 158 -14.15 12.78 25.39
C ASP A 158 -14.60 14.17 24.92
N ALA A 159 -15.80 14.22 24.35
CA ALA A 159 -16.39 15.45 23.82
C ALA A 159 -16.65 16.52 24.89
N ALA A 160 -16.91 16.13 26.13
CA ALA A 160 -17.18 17.08 27.22
C ALA A 160 -15.87 17.74 27.67
N LYS A 161 -14.80 16.95 27.82
CA LYS A 161 -13.45 17.48 28.11
C LYS A 161 -12.97 18.41 27.02
N LEU A 162 -13.14 18.04 25.74
CA LEU A 162 -12.74 18.91 24.63
C LEU A 162 -13.49 20.25 24.63
N LYS A 163 -14.80 20.24 24.88
CA LYS A 163 -15.58 21.49 24.95
C LYS A 163 -15.12 22.38 26.12
N ALA A 164 -14.77 21.78 27.25
CA ALA A 164 -14.27 22.51 28.41
C ALA A 164 -12.90 23.16 28.18
N THR A 165 -12.07 22.64 27.25
CA THR A 165 -10.75 23.22 26.93
C THR A 165 -10.82 24.36 25.90
N ILE A 166 -11.94 24.54 25.17
CA ILE A 166 -12.10 25.60 24.15
C ILE A 166 -11.74 27.01 24.66
N PRO A 167 -12.18 27.47 25.85
CA PRO A 167 -11.81 28.78 26.37
C PRO A 167 -10.29 28.95 26.55
N LEU A 168 -9.61 27.89 27.01
CA LEU A 168 -8.15 27.87 27.17
C LEU A 168 -7.46 27.90 25.80
N LEU A 169 -7.92 27.10 24.84
CA LEU A 169 -7.39 27.11 23.47
C LEU A 169 -7.47 28.51 22.84
N ARG A 170 -8.56 29.25 23.08
CA ARG A 170 -8.70 30.63 22.61
C ARG A 170 -7.68 31.57 23.24
N GLN A 171 -7.35 31.41 24.52
CA GLN A 171 -6.33 32.21 25.19
C GLN A 171 -4.93 31.90 24.65
N LEU A 172 -4.67 30.65 24.27
CA LEU A 172 -3.37 30.27 23.71
C LEU A 172 -3.09 30.93 22.36
N THR A 173 -4.12 31.28 21.56
CA THR A 173 -3.91 31.90 20.23
C THR A 173 -3.20 33.27 20.23
N THR A 174 -3.09 33.93 21.39
CA THR A 174 -2.35 35.20 21.52
C THR A 174 -0.90 35.01 21.97
N GLN A 175 -0.50 33.78 22.33
CA GLN A 175 0.84 33.45 22.78
C GLN A 175 1.79 33.17 21.61
N ALA A 176 3.10 33.16 21.90
CA ALA A 176 4.10 32.79 20.92
C ALA A 176 3.97 31.30 20.52
N PRO A 177 4.28 30.92 19.27
CA PRO A 177 4.19 29.53 18.79
C PRO A 177 4.94 28.51 19.65
N THR A 178 6.03 28.94 20.30
CA THR A 178 6.87 28.12 21.19
C THR A 178 6.17 27.69 22.46
N GLU A 179 5.23 28.48 22.97
CA GLU A 179 4.45 28.19 24.20
C GLU A 179 3.06 27.63 23.86
N PHE A 180 2.48 28.12 22.76
CA PHE A 180 1.20 27.69 22.22
C PHE A 180 1.17 26.20 21.89
N TRP A 181 2.12 25.73 21.07
CA TRP A 181 2.06 24.39 20.45
C TRP A 181 2.13 23.26 21.48
N PRO A 182 3.09 23.23 22.42
CA PRO A 182 3.18 22.15 23.41
C PRO A 182 1.96 22.11 24.34
N THR A 183 1.46 23.29 24.73
CA THR A 183 0.31 23.40 25.63
C THR A 183 -0.97 22.92 24.95
N LEU A 184 -1.18 23.29 23.69
CA LEU A 184 -2.32 22.84 22.89
C LEU A 184 -2.30 21.32 22.72
N GLU A 185 -1.15 20.76 22.36
CA GLU A 185 -0.98 19.32 22.18
C GLU A 185 -1.34 18.54 23.45
N THR A 186 -0.87 19.02 24.61
CA THR A 186 -1.16 18.39 25.91
C THR A 186 -2.65 18.46 26.26
N LEU A 187 -3.30 19.61 26.03
CA LEU A 187 -4.73 19.79 26.31
C LEU A 187 -5.62 18.94 25.40
N CYS A 188 -5.27 18.86 24.11
CA CYS A 188 -5.97 18.01 23.15
C CYS A 188 -5.79 16.53 23.47
N ALA A 189 -4.56 16.09 23.77
CA ALA A 189 -4.27 14.70 24.12
C ALA A 189 -5.06 14.25 25.37
N ASN A 190 -5.20 15.09 26.38
CA ASN A 190 -6.01 14.80 27.58
C ASN A 190 -7.51 14.62 27.29
N ALA A 191 -8.02 15.18 26.20
CA ALA A 191 -9.39 15.01 25.74
C ALA A 191 -9.55 13.87 24.71
N GLY A 192 -8.48 13.13 24.43
CA GLY A 192 -8.48 12.04 23.45
C GLY A 192 -8.35 12.50 21.99
N VAL A 193 -7.72 13.66 21.76
CA VAL A 193 -7.49 14.24 20.42
C VAL A 193 -5.98 14.35 20.15
N LEU A 194 -5.52 13.81 19.02
CA LEU A 194 -4.12 13.83 18.56
C LEU A 194 -3.91 14.79 17.39
#